data_AF-A0A7V0MLD6-F1
#
_entry.id   AF-A0A7V0MLD6-F1
#
_cell.length_a   1.000
_cell.length_b   1.000
_cell.length_c   1.000
_cell.angle_alpha   90.00
_cell.angle_beta   90.00
_cell.angle_gamma   90.00
#
_symmetry.space_group_name_H-M   'P 1'
#
loop_
_entity.id
_entity.type
_entity.pdbx_description
1 polymer ?
#
loop_
_entity_poly.entity_id
_entity_poly.type
_entity_poly.pdbx_seq_one_letter_code
_entity_poly.pdbx_strand_id
1 'polypeptide(L)'
;MRYRIVSLLVASILGVFTSSVVFAESATPLPEDLYLVPFAHYDLSWTGTVPECLSRGYRILTEAIRKCEANPDYRYLVDNLFYFERYLSTHPEKLAVCKELVERGQLELNPLWIISFQDDHPGENYVRYFLY
;
A
#
# COMPACT_ATOMS: atom_id res chain seq x y z
N MET A 1 39.74 57.00 28.80
CA MET A 1 39.60 56.33 27.48
C MET A 1 39.54 54.80 27.56
N ARG A 2 40.20 54.13 28.53
CA ARG A 2 40.22 52.66 28.66
C ARG A 2 38.91 51.98 29.11
N TYR A 3 38.04 52.66 29.88
CA TYR A 3 36.81 52.03 30.40
C TYR A 3 35.64 51.95 29.42
N ARG A 4 35.63 52.75 28.34
CA ARG A 4 34.54 52.75 27.35
C ARG A 4 34.61 51.57 26.36
N ILE A 5 35.81 51.01 26.16
CA ILE A 5 36.04 49.90 25.21
C ILE A 5 35.65 48.55 25.84
N VAL A 6 35.85 48.38 27.16
CA VAL A 6 35.47 47.14 27.87
C VAL A 6 33.95 47.00 27.99
N SER A 7 33.23 48.10 28.22
CA SER A 7 31.76 48.08 28.30
C SER A 7 31.07 47.75 26.95
N LEU A 8 31.69 48.12 25.83
CA LEU A 8 31.18 47.80 24.49
C LEU A 8 31.36 46.33 24.12
N LEU A 9 32.41 45.65 24.61
CA LEU A 9 32.63 44.23 24.34
C LEU A 9 31.73 43.30 25.17
N VAL A 10 31.36 43.69 26.40
CA VAL A 10 30.44 42.88 27.24
C VAL A 10 29.00 42.97 26.73
N ALA A 11 28.58 44.13 26.21
CA ALA A 11 27.24 44.30 25.63
C ALA A 11 27.03 43.46 24.35
N SER A 12 28.09 43.18 23.59
CA SER A 12 28.02 42.36 22.37
C SER A 12 27.87 40.86 22.64
N ILE A 13 28.30 40.38 23.82
CA ILE A 13 28.25 38.94 24.17
C ILE A 13 26.90 38.56 24.78
N LEU A 14 26.20 39.51 25.42
CA LEU A 14 24.87 39.27 26.00
C LEU A 14 23.71 39.36 25.00
N GLY A 15 23.91 39.93 23.81
CA GLY A 15 22.87 40.11 22.80
C GLY A 15 22.60 38.90 21.89
N VAL A 16 23.39 37.83 21.99
CA VAL A 16 23.32 36.68 21.06
C VAL A 16 22.44 35.53 21.57
N PHE A 17 21.94 35.58 22.81
CA PHE A 17 21.35 34.40 23.47
C PHE A 17 19.82 34.38 23.64
N THR A 18 19.06 35.34 23.10
CA THR A 18 17.60 35.34 23.35
C THR A 18 16.78 35.63 22.09
N SER A 19 16.75 34.67 21.18
CA SER A 19 15.54 34.36 20.40
C SER A 19 15.77 33.13 19.54
N SER A 20 16.02 31.99 20.19
CA SER A 20 15.56 30.74 19.60
C SER A 20 14.03 30.80 19.62
N VAL A 21 13.43 31.32 18.56
CA VAL A 21 12.03 31.04 18.29
C VAL A 21 11.97 29.53 18.08
N VAL A 22 11.63 28.82 19.14
CA VAL A 22 11.24 27.42 19.03
C VAL A 22 9.92 27.47 18.28
N PHE A 23 10.00 27.27 16.96
CA PHE A 23 8.84 26.83 16.21
C PHE A 23 8.52 25.46 16.79
N ALA A 24 7.62 25.42 17.76
CA ALA A 24 6.91 24.21 18.07
C ALA A 24 6.15 23.89 16.80
N GLU A 25 6.70 22.98 15.99
CA GLU A 25 5.93 22.28 14.99
C GLU A 25 4.74 21.71 15.77
N SER A 26 3.55 22.24 15.52
CA SER A 26 2.34 21.67 16.09
C SER A 26 2.28 20.27 15.51
N ALA A 27 2.76 19.29 16.27
CA ALA A 27 2.69 17.91 15.89
C ALA A 27 1.21 17.61 15.70
N THR A 28 0.77 17.56 14.44
CA THR A 28 -0.56 17.11 14.10
C THR A 28 -0.68 15.72 14.75
N PRO A 29 -1.66 15.49 15.63
CA PRO A 29 -1.84 14.18 16.22
C PRO A 29 -1.90 13.17 15.08
N LEU A 30 -1.02 12.17 15.12
CA LEU A 30 -1.14 11.06 14.18
C LEU A 30 -2.55 10.47 14.36
N PRO A 31 -3.26 10.14 13.28
CA PRO A 31 -4.57 9.51 13.40
C PRO A 31 -4.47 8.32 14.37
N GLU A 32 -5.42 8.23 15.31
CA GLU A 32 -5.42 7.21 16.37
C GLU A 32 -5.57 5.79 15.79
N ASP A 33 -6.10 5.68 14.57
CA ASP A 33 -6.39 4.42 13.89
C ASP A 33 -5.30 4.03 12.88
N LEU A 34 -4.74 2.83 13.06
CA LEU A 34 -3.86 2.16 12.10
C LEU A 34 -4.65 1.11 11.30
N TYR A 35 -4.81 1.35 10.00
CA TYR A 35 -5.43 0.39 9.09
C TYR A 35 -4.37 -0.48 8.43
N LEU A 36 -4.57 -1.81 8.48
CA LEU A 36 -3.74 -2.78 7.78
C LEU A 36 -4.56 -3.41 6.66
N VAL A 37 -4.02 -3.37 5.44
CA VAL A 37 -4.62 -4.02 4.27
C VAL A 37 -3.67 -5.10 3.78
N PRO A 38 -3.93 -6.38 4.10
CA PRO A 38 -3.13 -7.49 3.60
C PRO A 38 -3.38 -7.69 2.10
N PHE A 39 -2.33 -7.59 1.30
CA PHE A 39 -2.34 -7.92 -0.12
C PHE A 39 -0.94 -8.33 -0.58
N ALA A 40 -0.83 -8.82 -1.80
CA ALA A 40 0.44 -9.01 -2.49
C ALA A 40 0.28 -8.52 -3.93
N HIS A 41 1.29 -7.84 -4.44
CA HIS A 41 1.34 -7.43 -5.84
C HIS A 41 1.70 -8.61 -6.73
N TYR A 42 0.98 -8.78 -7.84
CA TYR A 42 1.18 -9.91 -8.75
C TYR A 42 1.61 -9.48 -10.15
N ASP A 43 2.92 -9.55 -10.40
CA ASP A 43 3.45 -9.37 -11.75
C ASP A 43 3.13 -10.56 -12.65
N LEU A 44 2.53 -10.28 -13.81
CA LEU A 44 2.28 -11.31 -14.84
C LEU A 44 3.59 -11.91 -15.36
N SER A 45 4.60 -11.06 -15.53
CA SER A 45 5.96 -11.43 -15.90
C SER A 45 6.92 -10.37 -15.39
N TRP A 46 7.86 -10.77 -14.53
CA TRP A 46 8.95 -9.90 -14.10
C TRP A 46 10.21 -10.75 -13.89
N THR A 47 10.45 -11.27 -12.69
CA THR A 47 11.61 -12.11 -12.38
C THR A 47 11.37 -13.59 -12.70
N GLY A 48 10.72 -13.89 -13.83
CA GLY A 48 10.35 -15.24 -14.25
C GLY A 48 9.43 -15.27 -15.46
N THR A 49 9.24 -16.47 -16.00
CA THR A 49 8.23 -16.75 -17.02
C THR A 49 6.83 -16.63 -16.45
N VAL A 50 5.83 -16.42 -17.31
CA VAL A 50 4.42 -16.33 -16.90
C VAL A 50 3.98 -17.53 -16.03
N PRO A 51 4.26 -18.80 -16.39
CA PRO A 51 3.89 -19.94 -15.53
C PRO A 51 4.56 -19.92 -14.15
N GLU A 52 5.81 -19.47 -14.06
CA GLU A 52 6.54 -19.38 -12.79
C GLU A 52 5.96 -18.30 -11.89
N CYS A 53 5.64 -17.12 -12.46
CA CYS A 53 4.96 -16.05 -11.73
C CYS A 53 3.59 -16.54 -11.24
N LEU A 54 2.74 -17.06 -12.14
CA LEU A 54 1.43 -17.63 -11.83
C LEU A 54 1.50 -18.63 -10.67
N SER A 55 2.41 -19.61 -10.74
CA SER A 55 2.60 -20.62 -9.69
C SER A 55 2.91 -20.00 -8.32
N ARG A 56 3.80 -18.98 -8.26
CA ARG A 56 4.15 -18.29 -7.01
C ARG A 56 2.96 -17.52 -6.45
N GLY A 57 2.28 -16.73 -7.28
CA GLY A 57 1.10 -15.97 -6.83
C GLY A 57 -0.06 -16.87 -6.40
N TYR A 58 -0.26 -18.02 -7.07
CA TYR A 58 -1.29 -18.99 -6.66
C TYR A 58 -1.03 -19.57 -5.28
N ARG A 59 0.23 -19.79 -4.90
CA ARG A 59 0.58 -20.20 -3.53
C ARG A 59 0.19 -19.12 -2.51
N ILE A 60 0.47 -17.86 -2.81
CA ILE A 60 0.10 -16.73 -1.94
C ILE A 60 -1.42 -16.65 -1.78
N LEU A 61 -2.15 -16.67 -2.91
CA LEU A 61 -3.60 -16.57 -2.91
C LEU A 61 -4.27 -17.77 -2.21
N THR A 62 -3.74 -18.98 -2.40
CA THR A 62 -4.24 -20.17 -1.68
C THR A 62 -4.11 -20.02 -0.17
N GLU A 63 -2.97 -19.53 0.31
CA GLU A 63 -2.77 -19.28 1.74
C GLU A 63 -3.63 -18.12 2.26
N ALA A 64 -3.81 -17.07 1.46
CA ALA A 64 -4.70 -15.96 1.80
C ALA A 64 -6.14 -16.44 1.96
N ILE A 65 -6.66 -17.20 0.99
CA ILE A 65 -8.00 -17.81 1.05
C ILE A 65 -8.13 -18.69 2.30
N ARG A 66 -7.15 -19.57 2.56
CA ARG A 66 -7.15 -20.42 3.76
C ARG A 66 -7.19 -19.61 5.05
N LYS A 67 -6.51 -18.47 5.12
CA LYS A 67 -6.55 -17.56 6.28
C LYS A 67 -7.91 -16.87 6.42
N CYS A 68 -8.52 -16.44 5.32
CA CYS A 68 -9.88 -15.91 5.33
C CYS A 68 -10.88 -16.97 5.81
N GLU A 69 -10.79 -18.22 5.34
CA GLU A 69 -11.63 -19.33 5.82
C GLU A 69 -11.48 -19.57 7.33
N ALA A 70 -10.25 -19.51 7.84
CA ALA A 70 -9.93 -19.85 9.22
C ALA A 70 -10.19 -18.72 10.24
N ASN A 71 -10.19 -17.46 9.80
CA ASN A 71 -10.35 -16.31 10.68
C ASN A 71 -11.35 -15.28 10.10
N PRO A 72 -12.53 -15.10 10.71
CA PRO A 72 -13.54 -14.15 10.24
C PRO A 72 -13.06 -12.68 10.22
N ASP A 73 -12.06 -12.34 11.04
CA ASP A 73 -11.51 -10.98 11.13
C ASP A 73 -10.37 -10.74 10.11
N TYR A 74 -9.87 -11.78 9.46
CA TYR A 74 -8.83 -11.65 8.45
C TYR A 74 -9.45 -11.27 7.10
N ARG A 75 -8.92 -10.19 6.52
CA ARG A 75 -9.26 -9.72 5.18
C ARG A 75 -8.04 -9.77 4.27
N TYR A 76 -8.28 -9.99 2.99
CA TYR A 76 -7.23 -9.95 1.98
C TYR A 76 -7.74 -9.29 0.71
N LEU A 77 -6.95 -8.36 0.16
CA LEU A 77 -7.23 -7.71 -1.10
C LEU A 77 -6.53 -8.46 -2.25
N VAL A 78 -7.33 -8.89 -3.22
CA VAL A 78 -6.85 -9.47 -4.48
C VAL A 78 -6.50 -8.33 -5.44
N ASP A 79 -5.23 -8.29 -5.85
CA ASP A 79 -4.61 -7.16 -6.53
C ASP A 79 -5.19 -6.84 -7.92
N ASN A 80 -5.58 -7.85 -8.70
CA ASN A 80 -6.24 -7.68 -10.00
C ASN A 80 -7.08 -8.91 -10.39
N LEU A 81 -8.10 -8.70 -11.22
CA LEU A 81 -9.06 -9.75 -11.59
C LEU A 81 -8.45 -10.77 -12.54
N PHE A 82 -7.55 -10.38 -13.45
CA PHE A 82 -6.87 -11.31 -14.36
C PHE A 82 -6.21 -12.45 -13.57
N TYR A 83 -5.46 -12.14 -12.51
CA TYR A 83 -4.80 -13.16 -11.71
C TYR A 83 -5.79 -14.08 -11.00
N PHE A 84 -6.89 -13.50 -10.50
CA PHE A 84 -7.93 -14.22 -9.79
C PHE A 84 -8.71 -15.17 -10.70
N GLU A 85 -9.09 -14.71 -11.90
CA GLU A 85 -9.73 -15.51 -12.94
C GLU A 85 -8.86 -16.71 -13.33
N ARG A 86 -7.56 -16.49 -13.52
CA ARG A 86 -6.61 -17.56 -13.88
C ARG A 86 -6.43 -18.54 -12.71
N TYR A 87 -6.42 -18.05 -11.47
CA TYR A 87 -6.41 -18.90 -10.28
C TYR A 87 -7.65 -19.80 -10.23
N LEU A 88 -8.85 -19.24 -10.35
CA LEU A 88 -10.11 -19.99 -10.30
C LEU A 88 -10.28 -20.95 -11.49
N SER A 89 -9.77 -20.58 -12.67
CA SER A 89 -9.71 -21.49 -13.83
C SER A 89 -8.79 -22.68 -13.59
N THR A 90 -7.74 -22.50 -12.77
CA THR A 90 -6.79 -23.57 -12.43
C THR A 90 -7.27 -24.40 -11.23
N HIS A 91 -8.01 -23.79 -10.30
CA HIS A 91 -8.52 -24.37 -9.06
C HIS A 91 -10.05 -24.22 -8.97
N PRO A 92 -10.82 -24.87 -9.86
CA PRO A 92 -12.27 -24.70 -9.91
C PRO A 92 -12.97 -25.11 -8.60
N GLU A 93 -12.36 -25.99 -7.80
CA GLU A 93 -12.83 -26.38 -6.48
C GLU A 93 -12.86 -25.22 -5.47
N LYS A 94 -12.10 -24.15 -5.72
CA LYS A 94 -12.06 -22.95 -4.86
C LYS A 94 -13.15 -21.92 -5.18
N LEU A 95 -13.92 -22.10 -6.25
CA LEU A 95 -14.92 -21.12 -6.68
C LEU A 95 -15.99 -20.86 -5.62
N ALA A 96 -16.56 -21.92 -5.04
CA ALA A 96 -17.65 -21.80 -4.08
C ALA A 96 -17.20 -21.04 -2.81
N VAL A 97 -16.04 -21.41 -2.27
CA VAL A 97 -15.49 -20.75 -1.07
C VAL A 97 -15.10 -19.31 -1.36
N CYS A 98 -14.48 -19.03 -2.51
CA CYS A 98 -14.10 -17.67 -2.88
C CYS A 98 -15.32 -16.76 -2.99
N LYS A 99 -16.41 -17.25 -3.61
CA LYS A 99 -17.66 -16.51 -3.72
C LYS A 99 -18.21 -16.14 -2.34
N GLU A 100 -18.26 -17.11 -1.42
CA GLU A 100 -18.73 -16.88 -0.05
C GLU A 100 -17.86 -15.87 0.71
N LEU A 101 -16.53 -15.96 0.57
CA LEU A 101 -15.60 -15.03 1.22
C LEU A 101 -15.72 -13.60 0.67
N VAL A 102 -16.00 -13.45 -0.62
CA VAL A 102 -16.28 -12.15 -1.26
C VAL A 102 -17.59 -11.56 -0.72
N GLU A 103 -18.66 -12.36 -0.66
CA GLU A 103 -19.96 -11.92 -0.12
C GLU A 103 -19.87 -11.49 1.35
N ARG A 104 -18.96 -12.10 2.12
CA ARG A 104 -18.67 -11.75 3.52
C ARG A 104 -17.69 -10.58 3.68
N GLY A 105 -17.06 -10.11 2.61
CA GLY A 105 -16.07 -9.04 2.64
C GLY A 105 -14.71 -9.44 3.23
N GLN A 106 -14.41 -10.74 3.31
CA GLN A 106 -13.10 -11.23 3.75
C GLN A 106 -12.10 -11.36 2.59
N LEU A 107 -12.59 -11.59 1.39
CA LEU A 107 -11.80 -11.54 0.17
C LEU A 107 -12.27 -10.35 -0.66
N GLU A 108 -11.52 -9.26 -0.62
CA GLU A 108 -11.82 -8.03 -1.36
C GLU A 108 -11.20 -8.12 -2.75
N LEU A 109 -11.87 -7.60 -3.78
CA LEU A 109 -11.41 -7.66 -5.17
C LEU A 109 -11.12 -6.24 -5.66
N ASN A 110 -9.91 -6.00 -6.16
CA ASN A 110 -9.62 -4.79 -6.91
C ASN A 110 -10.46 -4.79 -8.21
N PRO A 111 -11.18 -3.69 -8.54
CA PRO A 111 -12.01 -3.61 -9.74
C PRO A 111 -11.23 -3.54 -11.06
N LEU A 112 -9.90 -3.60 -11.04
CA LEU A 112 -9.08 -3.59 -12.24
C LEU A 112 -8.82 -5.00 -12.75
N TRP A 113 -9.08 -5.23 -14.04
CA TRP A 113 -8.70 -6.47 -14.73
C TRP A 113 -7.20 -6.72 -14.64
N ILE A 114 -6.39 -5.70 -14.94
CA ILE A 114 -4.93 -5.76 -14.84
C ILE A 114 -4.40 -4.39 -14.42
N ILE A 115 -3.28 -4.40 -13.68
CA ILE A 115 -2.55 -3.18 -13.34
C ILE A 115 -1.51 -2.94 -14.43
N SER A 116 -1.54 -1.76 -15.04
CA SER A 116 -0.64 -1.37 -16.12
C SER A 116 0.04 -0.04 -15.81
N PHE A 117 1.14 0.23 -16.52
CA PHE A 117 1.77 1.54 -16.52
C PHE A 117 0.90 2.51 -17.33
N GLN A 118 0.58 3.65 -16.71
CA GLN A 118 -0.36 4.65 -17.24
C GLN A 118 0.15 5.40 -18.48
N ASP A 119 1.45 5.34 -18.76
CA ASP A 119 2.06 6.04 -19.88
C ASP A 119 2.20 5.16 -21.14
N ASP A 120 2.01 3.84 -21.00
CA ASP A 120 2.33 2.87 -22.05
C ASP A 120 1.14 2.53 -22.96
N HIS A 121 -0.08 2.96 -22.59
CA HIS A 121 -1.30 2.53 -23.26
C HIS A 121 -2.22 3.71 -23.62
N PRO A 122 -2.91 3.65 -24.79
CA PRO A 122 -3.96 4.61 -25.13
C PRO A 122 -5.12 4.56 -24.13
N GLY A 123 -5.83 5.69 -24.01
CA GLY A 123 -6.92 5.89 -23.06
C GLY A 123 -8.00 4.80 -23.04
N GLU A 124 -8.32 4.25 -24.22
CA GLU A 124 -9.30 3.17 -24.37
C GLU A 124 -8.93 1.92 -23.56
N ASN A 125 -7.63 1.60 -23.43
CA ASN A 125 -7.20 0.45 -22.65
C ASN A 125 -7.55 0.58 -21.16
N TYR A 126 -7.46 1.79 -20.59
CA TYR A 126 -7.90 2.03 -19.22
C TYR A 126 -9.39 1.78 -19.04
N VAL A 127 -10.20 2.21 -20.01
CA VAL A 127 -11.64 1.90 -20.00
C VAL A 127 -11.86 0.38 -20.03
N ARG A 128 -11.09 -0.36 -20.84
CA ARG A 128 -11.17 -1.82 -20.90
C ARG A 128 -10.75 -2.49 -19.59
N TYR A 129 -9.76 -1.95 -18.87
CA TYR A 129 -9.33 -2.52 -17.59
C TYR A 129 -10.37 -2.41 -16.48
N PHE A 130 -11.34 -1.49 -16.59
CA PHE A 130 -12.47 -1.39 -15.65
C PHE A 130 -13.73 -2.13 -16.14
N LEU A 131 -13.86 -2.35 -17.45
CA LEU A 131 -15.05 -2.99 -18.04
C LEU A 131 -15.00 -4.52 -17.98
N TYR A 132 -13.79 -5.09 -18.06
CA TYR A 132 -13.52 -6.50 -17.85
C TYR A 132 -13.11 -6.73 -16.40
#